data_AF-A0A0Q9TUU4-F1
#
_entry.id   AF-A0A0Q9TUU4-F1
#
_cell.length_a   1.000
_cell.length_b   1.000
_cell.length_c   1.000
_cell.angle_alpha   90.00
_cell.angle_beta   90.00
_cell.angle_gamma   90.00
#
_symmetry.space_group_name_H-M   'P 1'
#
loop_
_entity.id
_entity.type
_entity.pdbx_description
1 polymer ?
#
loop_
_entity_poly.entity_id
_entity_poly.type
_entity_poly.pdbx_seq_one_letter_code
_entity_poly.pdbx_strand_id
1 'polypeptide(L)' 'MTTITKPVIPSIIAESIESLRCEGWVDDDFFNFSQYDEERSEARILFHYFRNNRATFAAAIVNSYVVHERMMEISAAE' A
#
# COMPACT_ATOMS: atom_id res chain seq x y z
N MET A 1 23.00 -2.50 -14.29
CA MET A 1 21.81 -3.23 -13.82
C MET A 1 21.26 -2.48 -12.62
N THR A 2 20.19 -1.71 -12.79
CA THR A 2 19.46 -1.12 -11.66
C THR A 2 18.55 -2.19 -11.10
N THR A 3 18.91 -2.76 -9.95
CA THR A 3 18.01 -3.63 -9.19
C THR A 3 16.86 -2.76 -8.69
N ILE A 4 15.69 -2.89 -9.31
CA ILE A 4 14.47 -2.25 -8.83
C ILE A 4 14.07 -2.99 -7.56
N THR A 5 14.41 -2.43 -6.40
CA THR A 5 14.05 -3.01 -5.11
C THR A 5 12.55 -2.83 -4.93
N LYS A 6 11.80 -3.94 -4.93
CA LYS A 6 10.37 -3.92 -4.65
C LYS A 6 10.17 -3.64 -3.16
N PRO A 7 9.33 -2.65 -2.80
CA PRO A 7 9.03 -2.39 -1.40
C PRO A 7 8.21 -3.54 -0.81
N VAL A 8 8.50 -3.86 0.45
CA VAL A 8 7.74 -4.85 1.22
C VAL A 8 6.68 -4.09 2.01
N ILE A 9 5.41 -4.44 1.79
CA ILE A 9 4.27 -3.77 2.43
C ILE A 9 3.41 -4.80 3.18
N PRO A 10 2.75 -4.44 4.29
CA PRO A 10 1.87 -5.36 5.00
C PRO A 10 0.59 -5.63 4.21
N SER A 11 -0.06 -6.78 4.47
CA SER A 11 -1.28 -7.23 3.78
C SER A 11 -2.38 -6.16 3.73
N ILE A 12 -2.65 -5.49 4.85
CA ILE A 12 -3.65 -4.41 4.94
C ILE A 12 -3.42 -3.28 3.92
N ILE A 13 -2.16 -2.98 3.59
CA ILE A 13 -1.78 -1.94 2.62
C ILE A 13 -2.01 -2.47 1.21
N ALA A 14 -1.63 -3.71 0.94
CA ALA A 14 -1.89 -4.37 -0.34
C ALA A 14 -3.40 -4.46 -0.63
N GLU A 15 -4.19 -4.88 0.35
CA GLU A 15 -5.66 -4.94 0.27
C GLU A 15 -6.26 -3.57 0.00
N SER A 16 -5.76 -2.52 0.66
CA SER A 16 -6.21 -1.14 0.44
C SER A 16 -5.91 -0.65 -0.98
N ILE A 17 -4.73 -0.97 -1.54
CA ILE A 17 -4.37 -0.62 -2.93
C ILE A 17 -5.30 -1.34 -3.91
N GLU A 18 -5.51 -2.64 -3.73
CA GLU A 18 -6.33 -3.45 -4.64
C GLU A 18 -7.81 -3.08 -4.56
N SER A 19 -8.32 -2.72 -3.38
CA SER A 19 -9.68 -2.21 -3.20
C SER A 19 -9.91 -0.94 -4.02
N LEU A 20 -9.00 0.04 -3.91
CA LEU A 20 -9.08 1.29 -4.69
C LEU A 20 -8.95 1.04 -6.20
N ARG A 21 -8.12 0.08 -6.62
CA ARG A 21 -8.04 -0.34 -8.03
C ARG A 21 -9.33 -0.98 -8.53
N CYS A 22 -10.01 -1.79 -7.71
CA CYS A 22 -11.32 -2.34 -8.05
C CYS A 22 -12.39 -1.25 -8.23
N GLU A 23 -12.24 -0.12 -7.54
CA GLU A 23 -13.09 1.06 -7.72
C GLU A 23 -12.71 1.92 -8.93
N GLY A 24 -11.65 1.57 -9.65
CA GLY A 24 -11.22 2.24 -10.88
C GLY A 24 -10.09 3.24 -10.72
N TRP A 25 -9.41 3.29 -9.57
CA TRP A 25 -8.24 4.15 -9.39
C TRP A 25 -7.09 3.70 -10.30
N VAL A 26 -6.52 4.64 -11.04
CA VAL A 26 -5.30 4.44 -11.82
C VAL A 26 -4.09 4.98 -11.06
N ASP A 27 -2.88 4.63 -11.50
CA ASP A 27 -1.63 5.01 -10.82
C ASP A 27 -1.54 6.52 -10.56
N ASP A 28 -2.02 7.35 -11.50
CA ASP A 28 -2.04 8.81 -11.37
C ASP A 28 -2.96 9.28 -10.22
N ASP A 29 -4.09 8.61 -9.97
CA ASP A 29 -4.97 8.92 -8.83
C ASP A 29 -4.25 8.74 -7.50
N PHE A 30 -3.41 7.71 -7.38
CA PHE A 30 -2.59 7.52 -6.17
C PHE A 30 -1.56 8.65 -5.96
N PHE A 31 -1.08 9.28 -7.04
CA PHE A 31 -0.04 10.33 -6.99
C PHE A 31 -0.58 11.75 -6.88
N ASN A 32 -1.67 12.05 -7.58
CA ASN A 32 -2.27 13.37 -7.68
C ASN A 32 -3.26 13.68 -6.55
N PHE A 33 -3.53 12.70 -5.69
CA PHE A 33 -4.36 12.90 -4.51
C PHE A 33 -3.64 13.78 -3.47
N SER A 34 -3.75 15.09 -3.67
CA SER A 34 -3.33 16.15 -2.75
C SER A 34 -4.16 16.16 -1.46
N GLN A 35 -5.31 15.50 -1.51
CA GLN A 35 -6.33 15.46 -0.47
C GLN A 35 -6.77 14.01 -0.36
N TYR A 36 -6.01 13.13 0.29
CA TYR A 36 -6.54 11.81 0.66
C TYR A 36 -7.91 12.03 1.29
N ASP A 37 -8.95 11.69 0.55
CA ASP A 37 -10.32 11.98 0.90
C ASP A 37 -10.55 11.33 2.26
N GLU A 38 -10.70 12.13 3.32
CA GLU A 38 -10.83 11.61 4.69
C GLU A 38 -12.07 10.72 4.85
N GLU A 39 -12.95 10.72 3.84
CA GLU A 39 -14.13 9.86 3.73
C GLU A 39 -13.78 8.40 3.41
N ARG A 40 -12.63 8.09 2.80
CA ARG A 40 -12.24 6.72 2.44
C ARG A 40 -11.22 6.12 3.41
N SER A 41 -11.59 4.99 4.01
CA SER A 41 -10.79 4.33 5.03
C SER A 41 -9.48 3.75 4.48
N GLU A 42 -9.54 3.13 3.31
CA GLU A 42 -8.42 2.53 2.58
C GLU A 42 -7.41 3.61 2.20
N ALA A 43 -7.91 4.70 1.65
CA ALA A 43 -7.09 5.82 1.23
C ALA A 43 -6.36 6.41 2.46
N ARG A 44 -7.08 6.67 3.55
CA ARG A 44 -6.48 7.16 4.81
C ARG A 44 -5.39 6.24 5.36
N ILE A 45 -5.56 4.92 5.27
CA ILE A 45 -4.55 3.94 5.69
C ILE A 45 -3.28 4.09 4.84
N LEU A 46 -3.41 4.16 3.52
CA LEU A 46 -2.28 4.36 2.60
C LEU A 46 -1.54 5.67 2.90
N PHE A 47 -2.28 6.76 3.12
CA PHE A 47 -1.69 8.05 3.49
C PHE A 47 -0.86 7.94 4.77
N HIS A 48 -1.42 7.43 5.86
CA HIS A 48 -0.68 7.38 7.12
C HIS A 48 0.51 6.44 7.08
N TYR A 49 0.42 5.35 6.32
CA TYR A 49 1.54 4.41 6.15
C TYR A 49 2.69 5.04 5.35
N PHE A 50 2.38 5.73 4.25
CA PHE A 50 3.39 6.26 3.33
C PHE A 50 3.71 7.75 3.49
N ARG A 51 3.05 8.50 4.40
CA ARG A 51 3.25 9.96 4.58
C ARG A 51 4.72 10.36 4.75
N ASN A 52 5.52 9.52 5.40
CA ASN A 52 6.94 9.77 5.66
C ASN A 52 7.86 9.16 4.60
N ASN A 53 7.32 8.38 3.65
CA ASN A 53 8.09 7.69 2.62
C ASN A 53 7.31 7.56 1.31
N ARG A 54 6.99 8.70 0.70
CA ARG A 54 6.27 8.79 -0.58
C ARG A 54 7.03 8.13 -1.74
N ALA A 55 8.36 8.05 -1.67
CA ALA A 55 9.16 7.35 -2.68
C ALA A 55 8.88 5.84 -2.70
N THR A 56 8.75 5.22 -1.52
CA THR A 56 8.38 3.80 -1.38
C THR A 56 6.96 3.57 -1.90
N PHE A 57 6.04 4.50 -1.65
CA PHE A 57 4.70 4.43 -2.20
C PHE A 57 4.69 4.44 -3.72
N ALA A 58 5.42 5.39 -4.32
CA ALA A 58 5.53 5.46 -5.77
C ALA A 58 6.17 4.22 -6.38
N ALA A 59 7.20 3.68 -5.72
CA ALA A 59 7.77 2.41 -6.12
C ALA A 59 6.75 1.27 -6.05
N ALA A 60 5.92 1.20 -5.00
CA ALA A 60 4.90 0.16 -4.86
C ALA A 60 3.85 0.23 -5.96
N ILE A 61 3.33 1.42 -6.25
CA ILE A 61 2.28 1.63 -7.27
C ILE A 61 2.82 1.37 -8.69
N VAL A 62 3.99 1.93 -9.05
CA VAL A 62 4.55 1.85 -10.42
C VAL A 62 5.30 0.55 -10.71
N ASN A 63 6.11 0.07 -9.76
CA ASN A 63 7.07 -1.02 -10.02
C ASN A 63 6.63 -2.38 -9.48
N SER A 64 5.51 -2.45 -8.73
CA SER A 64 5.06 -3.61 -7.95
C SER A 64 5.74 -3.74 -6.57
N TYR A 65 5.05 -4.42 -5.64
CA TYR A 65 5.43 -4.61 -4.24
C TYR A 65 5.43 -6.10 -3.85
N VAL A 66 5.99 -6.41 -2.69
CA VAL A 66 5.90 -7.73 -2.05
C VAL A 66 5.05 -7.61 -0.80
N VAL A 67 4.09 -8.52 -0.62
CA VAL A 67 3.25 -8.53 0.57
C VAL A 67 3.95 -9.29 1.69
N HIS A 68 4.14 -8.63 2.83
CA HIS A 68 4.54 -9.30 4.06
C HIS A 68 3.31 -9.93 4.70
N GLU A 69 3.10 -11.22 4.43
CA GLU A 69 2.14 -12.02 5.17
C GLU A 69 2.63 -12.10 6.62
N ARG A 70 1.96 -11.37 7.52
CA ARG A 70 2.14 -11.61 8.94
C ARG A 70 1.57 -13.02 9.17
N MET A 71 2.43 -14.04 9.20
CA MET A 71 2.06 -15.32 9.78
C MET A 71 1.52 -15.01 11.17
N MET A 72 0.21 -15.17 11.36
CA MET A 72 -0.32 -15.42 12.68
C MET A 72 0.29 -16.76 13.09
N GLU A 73 1.46 -16.71 13.76
CA GLU A 73 1.80 -17.72 14.75
C GLU A 73 0.71 -17.63 15.81
N ILE A 74 -0.36 -18.39 15.60
CA ILE A 74 -1.24 -18.79 16.67
C ILE A 74 -0.38 -19.74 17.50
N SER A 75 0.36 -19.17 18.45
CA SER A 75 0.87 -19.93 19.59
C SER A 75 -0.35 -20.34 20.40
N ALA A 76 -1.03 -21.38 19.94
CA ALA A 76 -1.97 -22.16 20.73
C ALA A 76 -1.13 -22.88 21.80
N ALA A 77 -0.97 -22.22 22.94
CA ALA A 77 -0.51 -22.83 24.17
C ALA A 77 -1.62 -22.65 25.19
N GLU A 78 -2.55 -23.61 25.17
CA GLU A 78 -3.29 -24.04 26.37
C GLU A 78 -2.72 -25.38 26.82
#